data_AF-A0A969Q5Q8-F1
#
_entry.id   AF-A0A969Q5Q8-F1
#
_cell.length_a   1.000
_cell.length_b   1.000
_cell.length_c   1.000
_cell.angle_alpha   90.00
_cell.angle_beta   90.00
_cell.angle_gamma   90.00
#
_symmetry.space_group_name_H-M   'P 1'
#
loop_
_entity.id
_entity.type
_entity.pdbx_description
1 polymer ?
#
loop_
_entity_poly.entity_id
_entity_poly.type
_entity_poly.pdbx_seq_one_letter_code
_entity_poly.pdbx_strand_id
1 'polypeptide(L)'
;MEETRDRAYLQLIHTLLNCPNGEEPQILEDNIELLDREFLKTCESIAETLAQQGGENGANFLRNLVTQLEELIEEKEPKSEISPEYANFFLELLQAEQDGDPQVIYSTIERQKHLLNASFADTLQQVAQKLIVGENPQTISSIVALIENLSNHLSQFLGGDRASNIEIAISGYQIVLNNREPGSEKFAQTQNNLAASYCERINGSRADNLQRAIEFYQAALTVYTLEDFPEQWAMTQNNLAIASSYRINS
;
A
#
# COMPACT_ATOMS: atom_id res chain seq x y z
N MET A 1 1.24 -33.97 -17.16
CA MET A 1 0.21 -33.87 -16.10
C MET A 1 0.75 -32.83 -15.15
N GLU A 2 0.28 -31.59 -15.27
CA GLU A 2 0.71 -30.50 -14.39
C GLU A 2 0.14 -30.80 -13.00
N GLU A 3 1.01 -31.11 -12.03
CA GLU A 3 0.62 -31.00 -10.63
C GLU A 3 0.38 -29.51 -10.36
N THR A 4 -0.80 -29.18 -9.83
CA THR A 4 -1.10 -27.83 -9.41
C THR A 4 -0.12 -27.42 -8.31
N ARG A 5 0.37 -26.17 -8.36
CA ARG A 5 1.38 -25.63 -7.44
C ARG A 5 0.99 -25.86 -5.96
N ASP A 6 -0.29 -25.72 -5.64
CA ASP A 6 -0.86 -26.02 -4.32
C ASP A 6 -0.59 -27.46 -3.86
N ARG A 7 -0.72 -28.44 -4.77
CA ARG A 7 -0.45 -29.85 -4.47
C ARG A 7 1.03 -30.08 -4.20
N ALA A 8 1.91 -29.41 -4.94
CA ALA A 8 3.34 -29.48 -4.71
C ALA A 8 3.72 -28.89 -3.33
N TYR A 9 3.08 -27.80 -2.90
CA TYR A 9 3.25 -27.25 -1.56
C TYR A 9 2.82 -28.25 -0.47
N LEU A 10 1.63 -28.83 -0.59
CA LEU A 10 1.14 -29.82 0.37
C LEU A 10 2.08 -31.04 0.47
N GLN A 11 2.60 -31.50 -0.68
CA GLN A 11 3.53 -32.62 -0.72
C GLN A 11 4.87 -32.27 -0.06
N LEU A 12 5.40 -31.07 -0.31
CA LEU A 12 6.63 -30.60 0.31
C LEU A 12 6.46 -30.47 1.83
N ILE A 13 5.35 -29.88 2.30
CA ILE A 13 5.04 -29.75 3.73
C ILE A 13 4.92 -31.12 4.39
N HIS A 14 4.21 -32.05 3.75
CA HIS A 14 4.12 -33.42 4.24
C HIS A 14 5.51 -34.10 4.32
N THR A 15 6.38 -33.85 3.34
CA THR A 15 7.73 -34.41 3.32
C THR A 15 8.56 -33.85 4.47
N LEU A 16 8.52 -32.54 4.70
CA LEU A 16 9.23 -31.87 5.78
C LEU A 16 8.75 -32.29 7.18
N LEU A 17 7.45 -32.54 7.35
CA LEU A 17 6.89 -32.99 8.64
C LEU A 17 7.27 -34.44 9.00
N ASN A 18 7.66 -35.25 8.00
CA ASN A 18 7.91 -36.68 8.16
C ASN A 18 9.36 -37.09 7.88
N CYS A 19 10.23 -36.17 7.47
CA CYS A 19 11.63 -36.49 7.21
C CYS A 19 12.41 -36.73 8.51
N PRO A 20 13.51 -37.48 8.45
CA PRO A 20 14.44 -37.58 9.57
C PRO A 20 15.02 -36.21 9.97
N ASN A 21 15.18 -35.99 11.27
CA ASN A 21 15.80 -34.77 11.80
C ASN A 21 17.17 -34.53 11.16
N GLY A 22 17.36 -33.36 10.57
CA GLY A 22 18.59 -32.94 9.90
C GLY A 22 18.57 -33.04 8.38
N GLU A 23 17.54 -33.63 7.78
CA GLU A 23 17.36 -33.68 6.31
C GLU A 23 16.56 -32.49 5.75
N GLU A 24 15.92 -31.70 6.61
CA GLU A 24 15.09 -30.55 6.23
C GLU A 24 15.85 -29.55 5.33
N PRO A 25 17.11 -29.16 5.63
CA PRO A 25 17.81 -28.19 4.79
C PRO A 25 18.02 -28.66 3.34
N GLN A 26 18.33 -29.95 3.14
CA GLN A 26 18.52 -30.51 1.80
C GLN A 26 17.19 -30.59 1.04
N ILE A 27 16.11 -30.99 1.72
CA ILE A 27 14.77 -31.05 1.12
C ILE A 27 14.32 -29.64 0.68
N LEU A 28 14.60 -28.62 1.49
CA LEU A 28 14.31 -27.22 1.14
C LEU A 28 15.15 -26.75 -0.06
N GLU A 29 16.44 -27.09 -0.10
CA GLU A 29 17.31 -26.75 -1.22
C GLU A 29 16.85 -27.40 -2.54
N ASP A 30 16.49 -28.68 -2.50
CA ASP A 30 16.01 -29.44 -3.66
C ASP A 30 14.66 -28.92 -4.19
N ASN A 31 13.91 -28.18 -3.36
CA ASN A 31 12.58 -27.64 -3.70
C ASN A 31 12.54 -26.12 -3.67
N ILE A 32 13.68 -25.46 -3.87
CA ILE A 32 13.81 -24.00 -3.75
C ILE A 32 12.82 -23.21 -4.62
N GLU A 33 12.41 -23.74 -5.78
CA GLU A 33 11.44 -23.10 -6.68
C GLU A 33 10.02 -23.01 -6.11
N LEU A 34 9.70 -23.83 -5.09
CA LEU A 34 8.43 -23.83 -4.39
C LEU A 34 8.44 -22.91 -3.16
N LEU A 35 9.61 -22.41 -2.72
CA LEU A 35 9.74 -21.61 -1.50
C LEU A 35 9.42 -20.13 -1.76
N ASP A 36 8.13 -19.84 -1.93
CA ASP A 36 7.60 -18.48 -2.14
C ASP A 36 6.58 -18.08 -1.05
N ARG A 37 6.04 -16.86 -1.15
CA ARG A 37 5.08 -16.33 -0.18
C ARG A 37 3.79 -17.16 -0.08
N GLU A 38 3.36 -17.84 -1.14
CA GLU A 38 2.16 -18.68 -1.11
C GLU A 38 2.43 -20.02 -0.40
N PHE A 39 3.63 -20.57 -0.54
CA PHE A 39 4.09 -21.69 0.28
C PHE A 39 4.10 -21.34 1.77
N LEU A 40 4.61 -20.17 2.16
CA LEU A 40 4.61 -19.72 3.57
C LEU A 40 3.19 -19.66 4.16
N LYS A 41 2.25 -19.03 3.45
CA LYS A 41 0.82 -19.00 3.86
C LYS A 41 0.23 -20.40 4.01
N THR A 42 0.60 -21.32 3.12
CA THR A 42 0.14 -22.71 3.17
C THR A 42 0.70 -23.41 4.41
N CYS A 43 1.98 -23.19 4.77
CA CYS A 43 2.58 -23.67 6.00
C CYS A 43 1.87 -23.16 7.25
N GLU A 44 1.51 -21.87 7.29
CA GLU A 44 0.77 -21.28 8.41
C GLU A 44 -0.62 -21.90 8.58
N SER A 45 -1.37 -22.05 7.48
CA SER A 45 -2.69 -22.66 7.49
C SER A 45 -2.65 -24.13 7.97
N ILE A 46 -1.63 -24.88 7.57
CA ILE A 46 -1.43 -26.26 8.04
C ILE A 46 -0.99 -26.28 9.50
N ALA A 47 -0.14 -25.34 9.93
CA ALA A 47 0.26 -25.23 11.33
C ALA A 47 -0.95 -24.96 12.25
N GLU A 48 -1.86 -24.08 11.84
CA GLU A 48 -3.12 -23.84 12.55
C GLU A 48 -3.98 -25.11 12.62
N THR A 49 -4.12 -25.81 11.49
CA THR A 49 -4.88 -27.05 11.41
C THR A 49 -4.30 -28.14 12.31
N LEU A 50 -2.98 -28.29 12.33
CA LEU A 50 -2.27 -29.25 13.19
C LEU A 50 -2.45 -28.92 14.67
N ALA A 51 -2.34 -27.64 15.05
CA ALA A 51 -2.56 -27.20 16.43
C ALA A 51 -4.00 -27.53 16.90
N GLN A 52 -5.00 -27.29 16.04
CA GLN A 52 -6.40 -27.65 16.33
C GLN A 52 -6.62 -29.17 16.49
N GLN A 53 -5.82 -29.99 15.82
CA GLN A 53 -5.86 -31.45 15.88
C GLN A 53 -4.95 -32.04 16.98
N GLY A 54 -4.29 -31.21 17.79
CA GLY A 54 -3.39 -31.62 18.86
C GLY A 54 -1.95 -31.96 18.42
N GLY A 55 -1.59 -31.67 17.18
CA GLY A 55 -0.27 -31.85 16.59
C GLY A 55 0.70 -30.69 16.87
N GLU A 56 0.85 -30.28 18.13
CA GLU A 56 1.54 -29.05 18.52
C GLU A 56 3.02 -29.00 18.08
N ASN A 57 3.71 -30.15 18.08
CA ASN A 57 5.10 -30.23 17.64
C ASN A 57 5.26 -29.91 16.15
N GLY A 58 4.38 -30.44 15.30
CA GLY A 58 4.38 -30.17 13.87
C GLY A 58 3.97 -28.73 13.57
N ALA A 59 2.99 -28.19 14.31
CA ALA A 59 2.59 -26.79 14.20
C ALA A 59 3.74 -25.84 14.54
N ASN A 60 4.46 -26.09 15.64
CA ASN A 60 5.59 -25.25 16.04
C ASN A 60 6.78 -25.38 15.09
N PHE A 61 7.03 -26.57 14.55
CA PHE A 61 8.02 -26.75 13.49
C PHE A 61 7.69 -25.87 12.28
N LEU A 62 6.46 -25.92 11.77
CA LEU A 62 6.06 -25.13 10.60
C LEU A 62 6.12 -23.62 10.88
N ARG A 63 5.70 -23.16 12.06
CA ARG A 63 5.83 -21.74 12.44
C ARG A 63 7.28 -21.27 12.46
N ASN A 64 8.17 -22.06 13.07
CA ASN A 64 9.59 -21.74 13.11
C ASN A 64 10.22 -21.77 11.70
N LEU A 65 9.80 -22.72 10.87
CA LEU A 65 10.23 -22.80 9.48
C LEU A 65 9.77 -21.57 8.68
N VAL A 66 8.52 -21.12 8.88
CA VAL A 66 8.00 -19.90 8.26
C VAL A 66 8.87 -18.72 8.67
N THR A 67 9.16 -18.52 9.97
CA THR A 67 10.03 -17.41 10.41
C THR A 67 11.42 -17.45 9.77
N GLN A 68 12.06 -18.63 9.71
CA GLN A 68 13.39 -18.77 9.11
C GLN A 68 13.38 -18.52 7.60
N LEU A 69 12.36 -19.04 6.91
CA LEU A 69 12.23 -18.86 5.47
C LEU A 69 11.77 -17.44 5.13
N GLU A 70 11.00 -16.79 5.97
CA GLU A 70 10.60 -15.39 5.83
C GLU A 70 11.83 -14.49 5.92
N GLU A 71 12.72 -14.67 6.91
CA GLU A 71 14.01 -13.97 6.96
C GLU A 71 14.87 -14.25 5.72
N LEU A 72 14.93 -15.50 5.25
CA LEU A 72 15.72 -15.86 4.06
C LEU A 72 15.10 -15.36 2.75
N ILE A 73 13.78 -15.29 2.65
CA ILE A 73 13.05 -14.72 1.51
C ILE A 73 13.17 -13.20 1.54
N GLU A 74 13.15 -12.56 2.71
CA GLU A 74 13.46 -11.14 2.85
C GLU A 74 14.93 -10.80 2.54
N GLU A 75 15.86 -11.75 2.74
CA GLU A 75 17.27 -11.61 2.36
C GLU A 75 17.55 -11.94 0.88
N LYS A 76 16.76 -12.84 0.25
CA LYS A 76 16.90 -13.24 -1.17
C LYS A 76 16.02 -12.46 -2.13
N GLU A 77 14.85 -11.97 -1.70
CA GLU A 77 14.23 -10.82 -2.35
C GLU A 77 15.22 -9.66 -2.15
N PRO A 78 15.68 -8.99 -3.22
CA PRO A 78 16.52 -7.82 -3.01
C PRO A 78 15.75 -6.89 -2.06
N LYS A 79 16.39 -6.43 -0.98
CA LYS A 79 15.97 -5.23 -0.25
C LYS A 79 15.70 -4.16 -1.29
N SER A 80 14.44 -4.05 -1.71
CA SER A 80 13.96 -3.28 -2.85
C SER A 80 14.99 -2.27 -3.33
N GLU A 81 15.83 -2.70 -4.26
CA GLU A 81 16.53 -1.73 -5.07
C GLU A 81 15.40 -1.11 -5.88
N ILE A 82 14.91 0.03 -5.38
CA ILE A 82 13.90 0.83 -6.05
C ILE A 82 14.34 0.90 -7.50
N SER A 83 13.52 0.38 -8.43
CA SER A 83 13.91 0.38 -9.84
C SER A 83 14.41 1.78 -10.17
N PRO A 84 15.61 1.93 -10.75
CA PRO A 84 16.13 3.24 -11.14
C PRO A 84 15.11 4.03 -11.98
N GLU A 85 14.25 3.34 -12.73
CA GLU A 85 13.14 3.93 -13.49
C GLU A 85 12.10 4.61 -12.59
N TYR A 86 11.64 3.95 -11.52
CA TYR A 86 10.70 4.55 -10.57
C TYR A 86 11.34 5.67 -9.73
N ALA A 87 12.61 5.51 -9.32
CA ALA A 87 13.35 6.57 -8.63
C ALA A 87 13.51 7.81 -9.53
N ASN A 88 13.91 7.62 -10.79
CA ASN A 88 14.07 8.70 -11.76
C ASN A 88 12.73 9.38 -12.07
N PHE A 89 11.64 8.61 -12.20
CA PHE A 89 10.31 9.17 -12.40
C PHE A 89 9.88 10.04 -11.20
N PHE A 90 10.10 9.56 -9.98
CA PHE A 90 9.83 10.35 -8.76
C PHE A 90 10.66 11.64 -8.70
N LEU A 91 11.96 11.57 -9.01
CA LEU A 91 12.83 12.73 -9.05
C LEU A 91 12.44 13.73 -10.14
N GLU A 92 12.00 13.26 -11.31
CA GLU A 92 11.53 14.14 -12.38
C GLU A 92 10.23 14.87 -11.98
N LEU A 93 9.30 14.18 -11.33
CA LEU A 93 8.09 14.81 -10.77
C LEU A 93 8.44 15.85 -9.69
N LEU A 94 9.40 15.52 -8.81
CA LEU A 94 9.90 16.43 -7.79
C LEU A 94 10.52 17.70 -8.40
N GLN A 95 11.27 17.56 -9.49
CA GLN A 95 11.86 18.68 -10.20
C GLN A 95 10.79 19.53 -10.91
N ALA A 96 9.82 18.89 -11.57
CA ALA A 96 8.73 19.60 -12.25
C ALA A 96 7.88 20.45 -11.28
N GLU A 97 7.66 19.94 -10.06
CA GLU A 97 6.99 20.69 -8.99
C GLU A 97 7.82 21.88 -8.48
N GLN A 98 9.14 21.73 -8.34
CA GLN A 98 10.02 22.84 -7.95
C GLN A 98 10.02 23.97 -8.99
N ASP A 99 9.92 23.61 -10.27
CA ASP A 99 9.83 24.57 -11.37
C ASP A 99 8.45 25.26 -11.44
N GLY A 100 7.44 24.69 -10.76
CA GLY A 100 6.12 25.29 -10.55
C GLY A 100 5.24 25.34 -11.79
N ASP A 101 5.49 24.51 -12.80
CA ASP A 101 4.70 24.44 -14.03
C ASP A 101 3.81 23.18 -14.05
N PRO A 102 2.49 23.31 -13.80
CA PRO A 102 1.54 22.20 -13.85
C PRO A 102 1.55 21.46 -15.19
N GLN A 103 1.83 22.14 -16.32
CA GLN A 103 1.86 21.48 -17.63
C GLN A 103 3.01 20.48 -17.73
N VAL A 104 4.16 20.80 -17.13
CA VAL A 104 5.32 19.89 -17.09
C VAL A 104 4.94 18.63 -16.32
N ILE A 105 4.31 18.77 -15.14
CA ILE A 105 3.85 17.63 -14.34
C ILE A 105 2.90 16.73 -15.12
N TYR A 106 1.84 17.29 -15.73
CA TYR A 106 0.90 16.50 -16.53
C TYR A 106 1.58 15.83 -17.73
N SER A 107 2.50 16.51 -18.40
CA SER A 107 3.24 15.94 -19.53
C SER A 107 4.17 14.80 -19.09
N THR A 108 4.79 14.92 -17.92
CA THR A 108 5.65 13.89 -17.32
C THR A 108 4.83 12.66 -16.94
N ILE A 109 3.70 12.87 -16.25
CA ILE A 109 2.75 11.80 -15.88
C ILE A 109 2.23 11.10 -17.15
N GLU A 110 1.79 11.85 -18.17
CA GLU A 110 1.26 11.28 -19.41
C GLU A 110 2.31 10.46 -20.17
N ARG A 111 3.54 10.98 -20.26
CA ARG A 111 4.66 10.29 -20.93
C ARG A 111 5.07 9.02 -20.19
N GLN A 112 5.09 9.07 -18.85
CA GLN A 112 5.55 7.97 -18.01
C GLN A 112 4.41 7.13 -17.41
N LYS A 113 3.18 7.26 -17.92
CA LYS A 113 1.98 6.59 -17.35
C LYS A 113 2.06 5.07 -17.24
N HIS A 114 2.96 4.43 -18.00
CA HIS A 114 3.21 2.98 -17.91
C HIS A 114 3.84 2.57 -16.56
N LEU A 115 4.48 3.52 -15.86
CA LEU A 115 5.01 3.34 -14.52
C LEU A 115 3.94 3.51 -13.43
N LEU A 116 2.74 4.02 -13.76
CA LEU A 116 1.65 4.20 -12.79
C LEU A 116 0.93 2.87 -12.57
N ASN A 117 1.51 2.02 -11.74
CA ASN A 117 1.00 0.70 -11.40
C ASN A 117 1.16 0.42 -9.90
N ALA A 118 0.71 -0.75 -9.44
CA ALA A 118 0.78 -1.14 -8.02
C ALA A 118 2.22 -1.06 -7.45
N SER A 119 3.24 -1.45 -8.23
CA SER A 119 4.64 -1.38 -7.79
C SER A 119 5.11 0.06 -7.56
N PHE A 120 4.54 1.04 -8.25
CA PHE A 120 4.84 2.44 -7.98
C PHE A 120 4.23 2.93 -6.67
N ALA A 121 3.03 2.45 -6.29
CA ALA A 121 2.45 2.77 -4.99
C ALA A 121 3.33 2.26 -3.83
N ASP A 122 3.85 1.03 -3.95
CA ASP A 122 4.80 0.46 -2.98
C ASP A 122 6.13 1.23 -2.96
N THR A 123 6.63 1.59 -4.14
CA THR A 123 7.86 2.35 -4.30
C THR A 123 7.74 3.75 -3.68
N LEU A 124 6.60 4.42 -3.86
CA LEU A 124 6.34 5.74 -3.30
C LEU A 124 6.50 5.74 -1.78
N GLN A 125 5.98 4.71 -1.10
CA GLN A 125 6.12 4.57 0.35
C GLN A 125 7.58 4.38 0.78
N GLN A 126 8.31 3.52 0.09
CA GLN A 126 9.72 3.25 0.40
C GLN A 126 10.62 4.47 0.14
N VAL A 127 10.41 5.17 -0.98
CA VAL A 127 11.12 6.40 -1.33
C VAL A 127 10.83 7.49 -0.30
N ALA A 128 9.55 7.73 0.02
CA ALA A 128 9.16 8.74 0.99
C ALA A 128 9.78 8.46 2.37
N GLN A 129 9.77 7.20 2.83
CA GLN A 129 10.41 6.82 4.09
C GLN A 129 11.91 7.12 4.06
N LYS A 130 12.62 6.72 2.99
CA LYS A 130 14.07 6.97 2.85
C LYS A 130 14.39 8.47 2.81
N LEU A 131 13.54 9.29 2.19
CA LEU A 131 13.74 10.74 2.08
C LEU A 131 13.39 11.51 3.36
N ILE A 132 12.53 10.98 4.22
CA ILE A 132 12.07 11.66 5.45
C ILE A 132 12.98 11.31 6.65
N VAL A 133 13.52 10.09 6.71
CA VAL A 133 14.29 9.62 7.86
C VAL A 133 15.56 10.45 8.07
N GLY A 134 15.69 11.06 9.26
CA GLY A 134 16.87 11.81 9.66
C GLY A 134 16.93 13.26 9.14
N GLU A 135 15.92 13.68 8.37
CA GLU A 135 15.84 15.03 7.83
C GLU A 135 15.26 16.03 8.83
N ASN A 136 15.51 17.32 8.58
CA ASN A 136 14.96 18.40 9.39
C ASN A 136 13.48 18.68 9.02
N PRO A 137 12.68 19.31 9.92
CA PRO A 137 11.25 19.55 9.68
C PRO A 137 10.92 20.34 8.40
N GLN A 138 11.81 21.23 7.95
CA GLN A 138 11.60 22.02 6.73
C GLN A 138 11.74 21.15 5.47
N THR A 139 12.74 20.27 5.44
CA THR A 139 12.91 19.29 4.35
C THR A 139 11.73 18.32 4.32
N ILE A 140 11.33 17.79 5.47
CA ILE A 140 10.18 16.87 5.58
C ILE A 140 8.90 17.54 5.04
N SER A 141 8.63 18.78 5.47
CA SER A 141 7.46 19.54 5.00
C SER A 141 7.46 19.74 3.49
N SER A 142 8.65 19.96 2.89
CA SER A 142 8.80 20.12 1.44
C SER A 142 8.52 18.80 0.69
N ILE A 143 9.07 17.69 1.16
CA ILE A 143 8.80 16.35 0.59
C ILE A 143 7.31 15.99 0.69
N VAL A 144 6.70 16.25 1.86
CA VAL A 144 5.28 15.99 2.10
C VAL A 144 4.38 16.85 1.21
N ALA A 145 4.72 18.10 0.96
CA ALA A 145 3.98 18.95 0.02
C ALA A 145 4.02 18.40 -1.42
N LEU A 146 5.19 17.91 -1.86
CA LEU A 146 5.35 17.31 -3.18
C LEU A 146 4.54 16.03 -3.34
N ILE A 147 4.55 15.16 -2.33
CA ILE A 147 3.74 13.93 -2.34
C ILE A 147 2.25 14.27 -2.37
N GLU A 148 1.81 15.30 -1.65
CA GLU A 148 0.42 15.76 -1.70
C GLU A 148 0.04 16.25 -3.10
N ASN A 149 0.87 17.08 -3.74
CA ASN A 149 0.58 17.59 -5.08
C ASN A 149 0.51 16.46 -6.11
N LEU A 150 1.47 15.53 -6.09
CA LEU A 150 1.45 14.34 -6.94
C LEU A 150 0.15 13.52 -6.73
N SER A 151 -0.24 13.32 -5.47
CA SER A 151 -1.48 12.61 -5.12
C SER A 151 -2.72 13.32 -5.67
N ASN A 152 -2.77 14.65 -5.57
CA ASN A 152 -3.82 15.47 -6.16
C ASN A 152 -3.89 15.26 -7.68
N HIS A 153 -2.75 15.35 -8.37
CA HIS A 153 -2.67 15.14 -9.82
C HIS A 153 -3.12 13.74 -10.25
N LEU A 154 -2.61 12.70 -9.60
CA LEU A 154 -2.98 11.31 -9.92
C LEU A 154 -4.45 11.00 -9.60
N SER A 155 -5.01 11.61 -8.55
CA SER A 155 -6.43 11.46 -8.23
C SER A 155 -7.36 11.99 -9.33
N GLN A 156 -6.90 12.97 -10.13
CA GLN A 156 -7.66 13.58 -11.23
C GLN A 156 -7.26 13.05 -12.62
N PHE A 157 -6.10 12.39 -12.72
CA PHE A 157 -5.56 11.93 -13.98
C PHE A 157 -6.34 10.71 -14.51
N LEU A 158 -6.94 10.88 -15.69
CA LEU A 158 -7.76 9.87 -16.37
C LEU A 158 -6.96 9.00 -17.36
N GLY A 159 -5.68 9.31 -17.60
CA GLY A 159 -4.81 8.51 -18.45
C GLY A 159 -4.23 7.29 -17.72
N GLY A 160 -3.87 6.25 -18.46
CA GLY A 160 -3.33 5.01 -17.89
C GLY A 160 -4.38 4.16 -17.17
N ASP A 161 -3.95 3.39 -16.18
CA ASP A 161 -4.86 2.59 -15.36
C ASP A 161 -5.43 3.42 -14.21
N ARG A 162 -6.73 3.69 -14.28
CA ARG A 162 -7.43 4.51 -13.28
C ARG A 162 -7.38 3.90 -11.88
N ALA A 163 -7.43 2.58 -11.77
CA ALA A 163 -7.38 1.90 -10.47
C ALA A 163 -6.03 2.16 -9.79
N SER A 164 -4.92 1.97 -10.52
CA SER A 164 -3.57 2.26 -10.04
C SER A 164 -3.40 3.72 -9.66
N ASN A 165 -3.87 4.67 -10.47
CA ASN A 165 -3.77 6.10 -10.16
C ASN A 165 -4.42 6.44 -8.81
N ILE A 166 -5.60 5.86 -8.52
CA ILE A 166 -6.28 6.05 -7.24
C ILE A 166 -5.52 5.39 -6.08
N GLU A 167 -5.01 4.16 -6.25
CA GLU A 167 -4.21 3.52 -5.18
C GLU A 167 -2.94 4.32 -4.85
N ILE A 168 -2.26 4.85 -5.87
CA ILE A 168 -1.06 5.69 -5.67
C ILE A 168 -1.44 6.98 -4.93
N ALA A 169 -2.53 7.64 -5.32
CA ALA A 169 -3.00 8.85 -4.64
C ALA A 169 -3.39 8.56 -3.17
N ILE A 170 -4.05 7.44 -2.89
CA ILE A 170 -4.38 7.00 -1.53
C ILE A 170 -3.10 6.80 -0.70
N SER A 171 -2.11 6.08 -1.25
CA SER A 171 -0.81 5.85 -0.59
C SER A 171 -0.11 7.18 -0.28
N GLY A 172 -0.07 8.09 -1.26
CA GLY A 172 0.53 9.40 -1.07
C GLY A 172 -0.16 10.24 0.01
N TYR A 173 -1.50 10.31 0.03
CA TYR A 173 -2.22 11.01 1.09
C TYR A 173 -2.00 10.38 2.48
N GLN A 174 -1.89 9.05 2.58
CA GLN A 174 -1.57 8.39 3.85
C GLN A 174 -0.18 8.77 4.36
N ILE A 175 0.82 8.82 3.47
CA ILE A 175 2.17 9.31 3.80
C ILE A 175 2.11 10.76 4.29
N VAL A 176 1.34 11.61 3.60
CA VAL A 176 1.17 13.01 3.96
C VAL A 176 0.55 13.17 5.35
N LEU A 177 -0.51 12.42 5.66
CA LEU A 177 -1.17 12.46 6.97
C LEU A 177 -0.25 12.01 8.11
N ASN A 178 0.58 10.99 7.88
CA ASN A 178 1.54 10.49 8.88
C ASN A 178 2.63 11.51 9.24
N ASN A 179 2.81 12.55 8.43
CA ASN A 179 3.86 13.56 8.60
C ASN A 179 3.29 14.98 8.76
N ARG A 180 1.98 15.14 8.91
CA ARG A 180 1.33 16.44 9.19
C ARG A 180 0.88 16.53 10.63
N GLU A 181 0.87 17.77 11.14
CA GLU A 181 0.33 18.07 12.46
C GLU A 181 -1.19 17.78 12.47
N PRO A 182 -1.67 16.84 13.30
CA PRO A 182 -3.08 16.54 13.42
C PRO A 182 -3.87 17.78 13.85
N GLY A 183 -5.03 17.99 13.23
CA GLY A 183 -5.91 19.14 13.54
C GLY A 183 -5.56 20.43 12.81
N SER A 184 -4.47 20.49 12.05
CA SER A 184 -4.19 21.64 11.17
C SER A 184 -5.15 21.69 9.97
N GLU A 185 -5.36 22.87 9.40
CA GLU A 185 -6.18 23.05 8.17
C GLU A 185 -5.67 22.14 7.02
N LYS A 186 -4.35 22.09 6.86
CA LYS A 186 -3.67 21.23 5.89
C LYS A 186 -3.90 19.75 6.12
N PHE A 187 -4.03 19.31 7.37
CA PHE A 187 -4.36 17.93 7.71
C PHE A 187 -5.81 17.61 7.33
N ALA A 188 -6.75 18.51 7.64
CA ALA A 188 -8.15 18.36 7.25
C ALA A 188 -8.35 18.34 5.73
N GLN A 189 -7.59 19.16 5.00
CA GLN A 189 -7.58 19.16 3.53
C GLN A 189 -7.17 17.80 2.97
N THR A 190 -6.05 17.25 3.46
CA THR A 190 -5.57 15.93 3.04
C THR A 190 -6.59 14.84 3.39
N GLN A 191 -7.25 14.89 4.55
CA GLN A 191 -8.32 13.95 4.91
C GLN A 191 -9.51 14.03 3.95
N ASN A 192 -9.95 15.23 3.58
CA ASN A 192 -11.03 15.41 2.61
C ASN A 192 -10.67 14.86 1.22
N ASN A 193 -9.43 15.04 0.77
CA ASN A 193 -8.96 14.50 -0.51
C ASN A 193 -8.80 12.96 -0.47
N LEU A 194 -8.29 12.41 0.63
CA LEU A 194 -8.21 10.97 0.84
C LEU A 194 -9.61 10.33 0.83
N ALA A 195 -10.58 10.96 1.48
CA ALA A 195 -11.97 10.53 1.46
C ALA A 195 -12.54 10.49 0.03
N ALA A 196 -12.27 11.53 -0.77
CA ALA A 196 -12.68 11.57 -2.17
C ALA A 196 -12.05 10.43 -2.99
N SER A 197 -10.77 10.14 -2.78
CA SER A 197 -10.11 9.00 -3.44
C SER A 197 -10.74 7.66 -3.04
N TYR A 198 -11.15 7.47 -1.79
CA TYR A 198 -11.89 6.27 -1.38
C TYR A 198 -13.28 6.19 -2.02
N CYS A 199 -13.97 7.31 -2.23
CA CYS A 199 -15.22 7.34 -3.01
C CYS A 199 -15.02 6.94 -4.48
N GLU A 200 -13.84 7.20 -5.05
CA GLU A 200 -13.48 6.87 -6.44
C GLU A 200 -12.82 5.49 -6.58
N ARG A 201 -12.41 4.87 -5.47
CA ARG A 201 -11.62 3.63 -5.48
C ARG A 201 -12.36 2.46 -6.12
N ILE A 202 -11.70 1.87 -7.11
CA ILE A 202 -12.20 0.74 -7.91
C ILE A 202 -11.94 -0.59 -7.23
N ASN A 203 -10.80 -0.74 -6.56
CA ASN A 203 -10.40 -2.00 -5.91
C ASN A 203 -11.09 -2.20 -4.55
N GLY A 204 -11.34 -3.45 -4.21
CA GLY A 204 -11.95 -3.83 -2.93
C GLY A 204 -13.47 -3.68 -2.88
N SER A 205 -14.04 -3.86 -1.69
CA SER A 205 -15.48 -3.72 -1.46
C SER A 205 -15.91 -2.26 -1.57
N ARG A 206 -16.91 -1.99 -2.42
CA ARG A 206 -17.48 -0.64 -2.54
C ARG A 206 -18.00 -0.12 -1.21
N ALA A 207 -18.64 -0.99 -0.43
CA ALA A 207 -19.16 -0.69 0.89
C ALA A 207 -18.05 -0.27 1.87
N ASP A 208 -16.91 -0.98 1.86
CA ASP A 208 -15.79 -0.68 2.77
C ASP A 208 -15.07 0.60 2.34
N ASN A 209 -14.89 0.80 1.04
CA ASN A 209 -14.32 2.03 0.50
C ASN A 209 -15.16 3.26 0.90
N LEU A 210 -16.48 3.19 0.74
CA LEU A 210 -17.39 4.27 1.15
C LEU A 210 -17.38 4.49 2.66
N GLN A 211 -17.28 3.43 3.45
CA GLN A 211 -17.14 3.54 4.91
C GLN A 211 -15.86 4.29 5.30
N ARG A 212 -14.72 3.97 4.67
CA ARG A 212 -13.47 4.72 4.87
C ARG A 212 -13.61 6.19 4.46
N ALA A 213 -14.25 6.47 3.33
CA ALA A 213 -14.48 7.85 2.91
C ALA A 213 -15.30 8.64 3.93
N ILE A 214 -16.36 8.05 4.48
CA ILE A 214 -17.19 8.65 5.53
C ILE A 214 -16.34 8.99 6.77
N GLU A 215 -15.51 8.05 7.23
CA GLU A 215 -14.62 8.26 8.38
C GLU A 215 -13.66 9.45 8.17
N PHE A 216 -13.05 9.55 6.98
CA PHE A 216 -12.13 10.65 6.66
C PHE A 216 -12.84 11.99 6.49
N TYR A 217 -14.04 12.04 5.89
CA TYR A 217 -14.82 13.28 5.84
C TYR A 217 -15.25 13.74 7.22
N GLN A 218 -15.68 12.81 8.09
CA GLN A 218 -16.01 13.13 9.48
C GLN A 218 -14.80 13.67 10.25
N ALA A 219 -13.62 13.09 10.03
CA ALA A 219 -12.40 13.58 10.64
C ALA A 219 -12.04 15.00 10.15
N ALA A 220 -12.16 15.29 8.84
CA ALA A 220 -11.94 16.64 8.31
C ALA A 220 -12.90 17.68 8.90
N LEU A 221 -14.16 17.29 9.15
CA LEU A 221 -15.19 18.14 9.79
C LEU A 221 -14.94 18.42 11.28
N THR A 222 -13.95 17.78 11.91
CA THR A 222 -13.51 18.19 13.26
C THR A 222 -12.69 19.48 13.25
N VAL A 223 -12.13 19.85 12.09
CA VAL A 223 -11.35 21.06 11.86
C VAL A 223 -12.14 22.06 11.03
N TYR A 224 -12.74 21.61 9.93
CA TYR A 224 -13.63 22.44 9.13
C TYR A 224 -14.95 22.60 9.86
N THR A 225 -15.10 23.72 10.56
CA THR A 225 -16.34 24.14 11.23
C THR A 225 -17.08 25.15 10.36
N LEU A 226 -18.38 25.34 10.60
CA LEU A 226 -19.17 26.34 9.89
C LEU A 226 -18.66 27.77 10.19
N GLU A 227 -18.16 27.98 11.40
CA GLU A 227 -17.69 29.27 11.90
C GLU A 227 -16.33 29.66 11.32
N ASP A 228 -15.36 28.74 11.31
CA ASP A 228 -13.97 29.04 10.95
C ASP A 228 -13.68 28.78 9.46
N PHE A 229 -14.36 27.80 8.86
CA PHE A 229 -14.13 27.37 7.47
C PHE A 229 -15.46 27.05 6.74
N PRO A 230 -16.37 28.04 6.57
CA PRO A 230 -17.73 27.80 6.08
C PRO A 230 -17.79 27.13 4.70
N GLU A 231 -16.87 27.47 3.79
CA GLU A 231 -16.82 26.91 2.44
C GLU A 231 -16.37 25.44 2.47
N GLN A 232 -15.25 25.15 3.14
CA GLN A 232 -14.71 23.81 3.28
C GLN A 232 -15.69 22.91 4.03
N TRP A 233 -16.30 23.41 5.11
CA TRP A 233 -17.35 22.69 5.84
C TRP A 233 -18.51 22.31 4.91
N ALA A 234 -19.04 23.25 4.13
CA ALA A 234 -20.16 22.99 3.23
C ALA A 234 -19.79 21.96 2.14
N MET A 235 -18.60 22.07 1.55
CA MET A 235 -18.10 21.11 0.57
C MET A 235 -17.94 19.71 1.16
N THR A 236 -17.30 19.60 2.33
CA THR A 236 -17.07 18.32 3.02
C THR A 236 -18.39 17.68 3.47
N GLN A 237 -19.35 18.46 3.97
CA GLN A 237 -20.70 17.98 4.29
C GLN A 237 -21.43 17.43 3.05
N ASN A 238 -21.36 18.13 1.92
CA ASN A 238 -21.96 17.67 0.67
C ASN A 238 -21.34 16.34 0.21
N ASN A 239 -20.01 16.23 0.26
CA ASN A 239 -19.32 14.99 -0.11
C ASN A 239 -19.65 13.83 0.84
N LEU A 240 -19.73 14.10 2.15
CA LEU A 240 -20.17 13.13 3.16
C LEU A 240 -21.60 12.64 2.89
N ALA A 241 -22.51 13.54 2.52
CA ALA A 241 -23.89 13.18 2.18
C ALA A 241 -23.94 12.27 0.93
N ILE A 242 -23.16 12.59 -0.11
CA ILE A 242 -23.04 11.77 -1.32
C ILE A 242 -22.49 10.37 -0.98
N ALA A 243 -21.40 10.29 -0.22
CA ALA A 243 -20.79 9.02 0.19
C ALA A 243 -21.77 8.16 1.01
N SER A 244 -22.47 8.78 1.96
CA SER A 244 -23.48 8.12 2.80
C SER A 244 -24.66 7.60 1.98
N SER A 245 -25.14 8.39 1.01
CA SER A 245 -26.20 7.98 0.09
C SER A 245 -25.77 6.77 -0.75
N TYR A 246 -24.54 6.75 -1.27
CA TYR A 246 -24.03 5.58 -2.00
C TYR A 246 -23.87 4.36 -1.10
N ARG A 247 -23.47 4.53 0.17
CA ARG A 247 -23.26 3.43 1.12
C ARG A 247 -24.55 2.70 1.49
N ILE A 248 -25.66 3.41 1.54
CA ILE A 248 -26.99 2.83 1.79
C ILE A 248 -27.45 1.99 0.60
N ASN A 249 -27.01 2.34 -0.61
CA ASN A 249 -27.41 1.68 -1.85
C ASN A 249 -26.43 0.59 -2.33
N SER A 250 -25.35 0.33 -1.58
CA SER A 250 -24.28 -0.62 -1.92
C SER A 250 -24.41 -1.94 -1.18
#